data_AF-A0A2V6X8L3-F1
#
_entry.id   AF-A0A2V6X8L3-F1
#
_cell.length_a   1.000
_cell.length_b   1.000
_cell.length_c   1.000
_cell.angle_alpha   90.00
_cell.angle_beta   90.00
_cell.angle_gamma   90.00
#
_symmetry.space_group_name_H-M   'P 1'
#
loop_
_entity.id
_entity.type
_entity.pdbx_description
1 polymer ?
#
loop_
_entity_poly.entity_id
_entity_poly.type
_entity_poly.pdbx_seq_one_letter_code
_entity_poly.pdbx_strand_id
1 'polypeptide(L)' 'VQPPTPEWGTMLGEGRQYIFRTPALTTYPGLAIFLAVLGFNLFGDGLRDALDPRMGTR' A
#
# COMPACT_ATOMS: atom_id res chain seq x y z
N VAL A 1 -1.87 -13.75 -27.04
CA VAL A 1 -2.63 -13.49 -25.80
C VAL A 1 -2.23 -12.12 -25.30
N GLN A 2 -3.19 -11.24 -24.99
CA GLN A 2 -2.90 -9.93 -24.41
C GLN A 2 -2.34 -10.17 -22.99
N PRO A 3 -1.24 -9.53 -22.57
CA PRO A 3 -0.77 -9.67 -21.20
C PRO A 3 -1.88 -9.23 -20.24
N PRO A 4 -2.09 -9.93 -19.11
CA PRO A 4 -3.01 -9.44 -18.10
C PRO A 4 -2.62 -8.02 -17.71
N THR A 5 -3.61 -7.17 -17.48
CA THR A 5 -3.38 -5.83 -16.96
C THR A 5 -2.57 -5.93 -15.66
N PRO A 6 -1.51 -5.13 -15.51
CA PRO A 6 -0.66 -5.22 -14.33
C PRO A 6 -1.42 -4.77 -13.09
N GLU A 7 -1.83 -5.74 -12.28
CA GLU A 7 -2.54 -5.54 -11.02
C GLU A 7 -1.61 -5.88 -9.86
N TRP A 8 -1.29 -4.92 -9.00
CA TRP A 8 -0.30 -5.11 -7.92
C TRP A 8 -0.65 -6.27 -6.97
N GLY A 9 -1.94 -6.48 -6.69
CA GLY A 9 -2.40 -7.59 -5.86
C GLY A 9 -2.17 -8.95 -6.53
N THR A 10 -2.50 -9.06 -7.80
CA THR A 10 -2.29 -10.27 -8.61
C THR A 10 -0.80 -10.57 -8.77
N MET A 11 0.03 -9.55 -9.02
CA MET A 11 1.50 -9.66 -9.06
C MET A 11 2.10 -10.18 -7.75
N LEU A 12 1.60 -9.71 -6.61
CA LEU A 12 2.05 -10.17 -5.29
C LEU A 12 1.66 -11.65 -5.05
N GLY A 13 0.45 -12.04 -5.47
CA GLY A 13 -0.05 -13.41 -5.39
C GLY A 13 0.75 -14.39 -6.24
N GLU A 14 1.02 -14.04 -7.50
CA GLU A 14 1.83 -14.85 -8.43
C GLU A 14 3.31 -14.90 -8.02
N GLY A 15 3.85 -13.75 -7.58
CA GLY A 15 5.22 -13.63 -7.10
C GLY A 15 5.52 -14.51 -5.89
N ARG A 16 4.49 -14.93 -5.13
CA ARG A 16 4.63 -15.76 -3.93
C ARG A 16 5.34 -17.09 -4.21
N GLN A 17 5.16 -17.65 -5.41
CA GLN A 17 5.84 -18.89 -5.83
C GLN A 17 7.34 -18.69 -6.08
N TYR A 18 7.77 -17.45 -6.28
CA TYR A 18 9.14 -17.07 -6.62
C TYR A 18 9.86 -16.35 -5.48
N ILE A 19 9.28 -16.25 -4.29
CA ILE A 19 9.86 -15.52 -3.14
C ILE A 19 11.32 -15.93 -2.86
N PHE A 20 11.61 -17.24 -2.89
CA PHE A 20 12.94 -17.75 -2.60
C PHE A 20 13.91 -17.70 -3.78
N ARG A 21 13.40 -17.45 -5.00
CA ARG A 21 14.20 -17.45 -6.24
C ARG A 21 14.45 -16.03 -6.74
N THR A 22 13.40 -15.22 -6.79
CA THR A 22 13.41 -13.85 -7.29
C THR A 22 12.54 -12.98 -6.37
N PRO A 23 13.03 -12.61 -5.17
CA PRO A 23 12.23 -11.89 -4.17
C PRO A 23 11.70 -10.54 -4.68
N ALA A 24 12.44 -9.91 -5.61
CA ALA A 24 12.06 -8.65 -6.24
C ALA A 24 10.64 -8.66 -6.84
N LEU A 25 10.18 -9.80 -7.36
CA LEU A 25 8.82 -9.94 -7.94
C LEU A 25 7.71 -9.70 -6.91
N THR A 26 7.98 -9.97 -5.63
CA THR A 26 7.06 -9.68 -4.52
C THR A 26 7.35 -8.35 -3.84
N THR A 27 8.62 -7.94 -3.77
CA THR A 27 9.03 -6.74 -3.04
C THR A 27 8.47 -5.47 -3.67
N TYR A 28 8.54 -5.31 -4.99
CA TYR A 28 8.05 -4.10 -5.66
C TYR A 28 6.53 -3.89 -5.49
N PRO A 29 5.65 -4.85 -5.85
CA PRO A 29 4.21 -4.68 -5.64
C PRO A 29 3.86 -4.61 -4.15
N GLY A 30 4.55 -5.35 -3.29
CA GLY A 30 4.36 -5.28 -1.83
C GLY A 30 4.69 -3.90 -1.26
N LEU A 31 5.78 -3.29 -1.70
CA LEU A 31 6.20 -1.96 -1.26
C LEU A 31 5.25 -0.87 -1.80
N ALA A 32 4.78 -0.99 -3.04
CA ALA A 32 3.80 -0.07 -3.61
C ALA A 32 2.50 -0.06 -2.79
N ILE A 33 1.99 -1.24 -2.44
CA ILE A 33 0.80 -1.40 -1.60
C ILE A 33 1.07 -0.83 -0.19
N PHE A 34 2.21 -1.16 0.41
CA PHE A 34 2.60 -0.65 1.73
C PHE A 34 2.61 0.88 1.78
N LEU A 35 3.27 1.53 0.80
CA LEU A 35 3.35 2.98 0.74
C LEU A 35 1.99 3.63 0.50
N ALA A 36 1.15 3.03 -0.36
CA ALA A 36 -0.21 3.52 -0.57
C ALA A 36 -1.02 3.47 0.72
N VAL A 37 -1.04 2.32 1.40
CA VAL A 37 -1.77 2.14 2.67
C VAL A 37 -1.22 3.08 3.73
N LEU A 38 0.09 3.17 3.90
CA LEU A 38 0.73 4.08 4.85
C LEU A 38 0.36 5.53 4.56
N GLY A 39 0.47 5.98 3.31
CA GLY A 39 0.12 7.33 2.89
C GLY A 39 -1.34 7.67 3.16
N PHE A 40 -2.26 6.75 2.85
CA PHE A 40 -3.69 6.95 3.14
C PHE A 40 -4.00 6.94 4.64
N ASN A 41 -3.34 6.10 5.44
CA ASN A 41 -3.52 6.10 6.89
C ASN A 41 -3.02 7.41 7.50
N LEU A 42 -1.80 7.84 7.16
CA LEU A 42 -1.23 9.09 7.67
C LEU A 42 -2.02 10.32 7.18
N PHE A 43 -2.50 10.30 5.94
CA PHE A 43 -3.37 11.35 5.43
C PHE A 43 -4.70 11.41 6.18
N GLY A 44 -5.31 10.25 6.46
CA GLY A 44 -6.53 10.16 7.24
C GLY A 44 -6.35 10.66 8.68
N ASP A 45 -5.25 10.29 9.32
CA ASP A 45 -4.90 10.77 10.66
C ASP A 45 -4.61 12.27 10.67
N GLY A 46 -3.83 12.78 9.70
CA GLY A 46 -3.55 14.21 9.59
C GLY A 46 -4.81 15.04 9.28
N LEU A 47 -5.71 14.50 8.45
CA LEU A 47 -7.01 15.12 8.18
C LEU A 47 -7.90 15.10 9.43
N ARG A 48 -7.91 14.00 10.18
CA ARG A 48 -8.64 13.89 11.44
C ARG A 48 -8.13 14.90 12.46
N ASP A 49 -6.82 15.00 12.63
CA ASP A 49 -6.20 15.95 13.57
C ASP A 49 -6.47 17.40 13.18
N ALA A 50 -6.46 17.72 11.88
CA ALA A 50 -6.82 19.04 11.38
C ALA A 50 -8.31 19.38 11.55
N LEU A 51 -9.18 18.37 11.57
CA LEU A 51 -10.64 18.52 11.71
C LEU A 51 -11.15 18.32 13.15
N ASP A 52 -10.35 17.79 14.09
CA ASP A 52 -10.78 17.57 15.47
C ASP A 52 -10.72 18.89 16.27
N PRO A 53 -11.86 19.50 16.64
CA PRO A 53 -11.91 20.84 17.23
C PRO A 53 -11.59 20.87 18.73
N ARG A 54 -10.92 19.84 19.26
CA ARG A 54 -10.73 19.63 20.71
C ARG A 54 -9.67 20.52 21.38
N MET A 55 -9.02 21.41 20.64
CA MET A 55 -8.03 22.35 21.20
C MET A 55 -8.64 23.61 21.86
N GLY A 56 -9.98 23.74 21.96
CA GLY A 56 -10.63 25.00 22.35
C GLY A 56 -11.64 24.97 23.49
N THR A 57 -11.55 24.10 24.51
CA THR A 57 -12.52 24.16 25.64
C THR A 57 -12.00 23.83 27.05
N ARG A 58 -10.75 24.16 27.40
CA ARG A 58 -10.42 24.40 28.82
C ARG A 58 -9.38 25.50 28.96
#